data_AF-A0A2S9QS33-F1
#
_entry.id   AF-A0A2S9QS33-F1
#
_cell.length_a   1.000
_cell.length_b   1.000
_cell.length_c   1.000
_cell.angle_alpha   90.00
_cell.angle_beta   90.00
_cell.angle_gamma   90.00
#
_symmetry.space_group_name_H-M   'P 1'
#
loop_
_entity.id
_entity.type
_entity.pdbx_description
1 polymer ?
#
loop_
_entity_poly.entity_id
_entity_poly.type
_entity_poly.pdbx_seq_one_letter_code
_entity_poly.pdbx_strand_id
1 'polypeptide(L)' 'MNAIPNRAQDGVWIVVSDYENESRIVALCNSAEEADDFCEQHKDTLEDLAFTFFPFGYRFGGGSRRQQ' A
#
# COMPACT_ATOMS: atom_id res chain seq x y z
N MET A 1 10.27 21.40 26.03
CA MET A 1 9.67 21.36 24.68
C MET A 1 9.58 19.89 24.29
N ASN A 2 8.41 19.29 24.45
CA ASN A 2 8.23 17.86 24.13
C ASN A 2 8.03 17.74 22.63
N ALA A 3 8.95 17.06 21.96
CA ALA A 3 8.77 16.65 20.57
C ALA A 3 7.51 15.77 20.51
N ILE A 4 6.49 16.23 19.79
CA ILE A 4 5.33 15.43 19.46
C ILE A 4 5.88 14.24 18.67
N PRO A 5 5.67 12.98 19.09
CA PRO A 5 6.17 11.84 18.34
C PRO A 5 5.59 11.93 16.94
N ASN A 6 6.48 11.84 15.95
CA ASN A 6 6.17 11.69 14.54
C ASN A 6 5.22 10.50 14.42
N ARG A 7 3.90 10.76 14.51
CA ARG A 7 2.89 9.75 14.23
C ARG A 7 3.18 9.36 12.80
N ALA A 8 3.70 8.15 12.61
CA ALA A 8 3.65 7.47 11.33
C ALA A 8 2.28 7.82 10.74
N GLN A 9 2.25 8.49 9.59
CA GLN A 9 0.97 8.87 8.99
C GLN A 9 0.19 7.57 8.82
N ASP A 10 -0.83 7.36 9.66
CA ASP A 10 -1.62 6.14 9.68
C ASP A 10 -2.30 6.02 8.31
N GLY A 11 -1.76 5.20 7.42
CA GLY A 11 -2.21 5.12 6.04
C GLY A 11 -1.59 3.93 5.32
N VAL A 12 -2.07 3.67 4.11
CA VAL A 12 -1.65 2.52 3.29
C VAL A 12 -1.36 2.98 1.87
N TRP A 13 -0.34 2.40 1.25
CA TRP A 13 -0.14 2.53 -0.18
C TRP A 13 -0.99 1.49 -0.88
N ILE A 14 -1.79 1.93 -1.85
CA ILE A 14 -2.72 1.07 -2.59
C ILE A 14 -2.24 1.02 -4.03
N VAL A 15 -2.03 -0.19 -4.55
CA VAL A 15 -1.82 -0.42 -5.97
C VAL A 15 -3.15 -0.77 -6.62
N VAL A 16 -3.46 -0.09 -7.71
CA VAL A 16 -4.66 -0.26 -8.52
C VAL A 16 -4.25 -0.73 -9.91
N SER A 17 -4.99 -1.67 -10.46
CA SER A 17 -4.95 -2.05 -11.88
C SER A 17 -6.26 -1.65 -12.53
N ASP A 18 -6.19 -1.00 -13.68
CA ASP A 18 -7.35 -0.72 -14.52
C ASP A 18 -7.40 -1.76 -15.65
N TYR A 19 -8.30 -2.74 -15.52
CA TYR A 19 -8.52 -3.78 -16.54
C TYR A 19 -9.96 -3.72 -17.03
N GLU A 20 -10.17 -3.71 -18.36
CA GLU A 20 -11.50 -3.66 -18.99
C GLU A 20 -12.41 -2.50 -18.49
N ASN A 21 -11.81 -1.37 -18.08
CA ASN A 21 -12.48 -0.21 -17.46
C ASN A 21 -13.01 -0.45 -16.04
N GLU A 22 -12.50 -1.46 -15.32
CA GLU A 22 -12.79 -1.69 -13.92
C GLU A 22 -11.52 -1.54 -13.08
N SER A 23 -11.50 -0.51 -12.22
CA SER A 23 -10.40 -0.29 -11.27
C SER A 23 -10.47 -1.31 -10.13
N ARG A 24 -9.38 -2.06 -9.93
CA ARG A 24 -9.28 -3.09 -8.88
C ARG A 24 -8.05 -2.84 -8.00
N ILE A 25 -8.24 -2.96 -6.69
CA ILE A 25 -7.13 -2.96 -5.74
C ILE A 25 -6.41 -4.31 -5.85
N VAL A 26 -5.13 -4.29 -6.19
CA VAL A 26 -4.31 -5.50 -6.39
C VAL A 26 -3.27 -5.70 -5.29
N ALA A 27 -2.86 -4.64 -4.59
CA ALA A 27 -1.96 -4.74 -3.45
C ALA A 27 -2.17 -3.61 -2.43
N LEU A 28 -1.84 -3.92 -1.17
CA LEU A 28 -1.71 -2.97 -0.06
C LEU A 28 -0.26 -3.01 0.46
N CYS A 29 0.46 -1.93 0.27
CA CYS A 29 1.89 -1.79 0.54
C CYS A 29 2.13 -0.88 1.75
N ASN A 30 3.24 -1.10 2.46
CA ASN A 30 3.61 -0.34 3.65
C ASN A 30 4.42 0.93 3.30
N SER A 31 5.01 0.99 2.11
CA SER A 31 5.79 2.13 1.61
C SER A 31 5.51 2.38 0.13
N ALA A 32 5.88 3.57 -0.35
CA ALA A 32 5.85 3.90 -1.78
C ALA A 32 6.80 3.00 -2.57
N GLU A 33 7.97 2.68 -2.02
CA GLU A 33 8.97 1.79 -2.62
C GLU A 33 8.42 0.38 -2.83
N GLU A 34 7.71 -0.18 -1.84
CA GLU A 34 7.06 -1.49 -1.98
C GLU A 34 5.96 -1.48 -3.04
N ALA A 35 5.25 -0.36 -3.21
CA ALA A 35 4.23 -0.21 -4.26
C ALA A 35 4.86 -0.08 -5.65
N ASP A 36 5.97 0.67 -5.77
CA ASP A 36 6.72 0.83 -7.01
C ASP A 36 7.35 -0.50 -7.47
N ASP A 37 7.99 -1.22 -6.55
CA ASP A 37 8.53 -2.56 -6.78
C ASP A 37 7.44 -3.54 -7.26
N PHE A 38 6.23 -3.45 -6.68
CA PHE A 38 5.10 -4.27 -7.10
C PHE A 38 4.70 -3.94 -8.55
N CYS A 39 4.60 -2.66 -8.90
CA CYS A 39 4.30 -2.22 -10.27
C CYS A 39 5.33 -2.76 -11.27
N GLU A 40 6.62 -2.62 -10.97
CA GLU A 40 7.70 -3.10 -11.86
C GLU A 40 7.70 -4.63 -12.03
N GLN A 41 7.41 -5.37 -10.96
CA GLN A 41 7.34 -6.85 -11.01
C GLN A 41 6.14 -7.37 -11.79
N HIS A 42 5.04 -6.60 -11.85
CA HIS A 42 3.76 -7.06 -12.40
C HIS A 42 3.31 -6.33 -13.66
N LYS A 43 4.08 -5.37 -14.19
CA LYS A 43 3.75 -4.60 -15.41
C LYS A 43 3.49 -5.45 -16.66
N ASP A 44 4.06 -6.64 -16.74
CA ASP A 44 3.87 -7.56 -17.87
C ASP A 44 2.64 -8.47 -17.70
N THR A 45 2.05 -8.51 -16.51
CA THR A 45 0.93 -9.41 -16.16
C THR A 45 -0.38 -8.64 -15.92
N LEU A 46 -0.30 -7.46 -15.33
CA LEU A 46 -1.43 -6.61 -15.02
C LEU A 46 -1.34 -5.35 -15.87
N GLU A 47 -2.44 -5.03 -16.54
CA GLU A 47 -2.56 -3.82 -17.35
C GLU A 47 -2.73 -2.60 -16.46
N ASP A 48 -2.15 -1.47 -16.90
CA ASP A 48 -2.30 -0.13 -16.35
C ASP A 48 -2.25 -0.07 -14.81
N LEU A 49 -1.07 -0.39 -14.27
CA LEU A 49 -0.78 -0.29 -12.84
C LEU A 49 -0.46 1.15 -12.42
N ALA A 50 -1.10 1.59 -11.34
CA ALA A 50 -0.79 2.84 -10.65
C ALA A 50 -0.88 2.64 -9.14
N PHE A 51 -0.22 3.51 -8.37
CA PHE A 51 -0.32 3.47 -6.91
C PHE A 51 -0.57 4.85 -6.31
N THR A 52 -1.23 4.87 -5.15
CA THR A 52 -1.53 6.10 -4.42
C THR A 52 -1.51 5.87 -2.92
N PHE A 53 -1.26 6.93 -2.15
CA PHE A 53 -1.31 6.89 -0.70
C PHE A 53 -2.71 7.21 -0.20
N PHE A 54 -3.27 6.29 0.60
CA PHE A 54 -4.55 6.48 1.26
C PHE A 54 -4.33 6.80 2.76
N PRO A 55 -4.52 8.07 3.19
CA PRO A 55 -4.13 8.55 4.51
C PRO A 55 -5.12 8.22 5.63
N PHE A 56 -6.21 7.50 5.34
CA PHE A 56 -7.27 7.18 6.31
C PHE A 56 -7.61 5.68 6.31
N GLY A 57 -6.61 4.83 6.05
CA GLY A 57 -6.74 3.38 5.96
C GLY A 57 -6.25 2.66 7.22
N TYR A 58 -7.01 1.66 7.66
CA TYR A 58 -6.58 0.74 8.71
C TYR A 58 -6.36 -0.65 8.11
N ARG A 59 -5.18 -1.24 8.35
CA ARG A 59 -4.85 -2.61 7.94
C ARG A 59 -5.23 -3.58 9.05
N PHE A 60 -6.24 -4.42 8.82
CA PHE A 60 -6.58 -5.53 9.70
C PHE A 60 -5.81 -6.80 9.29
N GLY A 61 -5.27 -7.55 10.25
CA GLY A 61 -4.60 -8.85 9.98
C GLY A 61 -3.06 -8.85 9.97
N GLY A 62 -2.40 -7.81 10.49
CA GLY A 62 -0.97 -7.87 10.78
C GLY A 62 -0.69 -8.91 11.86
N GLY A 63 0.07 -9.95 11.53
CA GLY A 63 0.31 -11.10 12.38
C GLY A 63 0.64 -10.73 13.82
N SER A 64 0.02 -11.45 14.75
CA SER A 64 0.40 -11.53 16.15
C SER A 64 1.92 -11.65 16.26
N ARG A 65 2.64 -10.56 16.53
CA ARG A 65 3.89 -10.67 17.30
C ARG A 65 3.49 -11.11 18.70
N ARG A 66 3.27 -12.40 18.87
CA ARG A 66 3.59 -13.03 20.16
C ARG A 66 5.10 -12.92 20.27
N GLN A 67 5.55 -11.85 20.92
CA GLN A 67 6.85 -11.88 21.57
C GLN A 67 6.80 -13.03 22.57
N GLN A 68 7.56 -14.07 22.30
CA GLN A 68 8.17 -14.93 23.32
C GLN A 68 9.65 -15.00 23.00
#